data_AF-A0A3M7SYU6-F1
#
_entry.id   AF-A0A3M7SYU6-F1
#
_cell.length_a   1.000
_cell.length_b   1.000
_cell.length_c   1.000
_cell.angle_alpha   90.00
_cell.angle_beta   90.00
_cell.angle_gamma   90.00
#
_symmetry.space_group_name_H-M   'P 1'
#
loop_
_entity.id
_entity.type
_entity.pdbx_description
1 polymer ?
#
loop_
_entity_poly.entity_id
_entity_poly.type
_entity_poly.pdbx_seq_one_letter_code
_entity_poly.pdbx_strand_id
1 'polypeptide(L)'
;MYTIRRRQKLRFWLTIGLILLFIFFFLLINQTKSIEDSDRDYHRRRDSYRKKVKEKYSADEQVELEQENNEELKDGASKSELARTMKSMQKLVHLDLKGSPPKLNYLKELIPFMKKSGATGVIIEYEDFFPYKDDLESVTNQNHYTNQELKQIFDLLKQNQMSLIPLIQTYGHMEFVLKLKQFSHLRESPEHYQVITPCLNESYSKVLYKMIDQILEIHPEELEYIHIGCDEVFFINQNDACKKMPHLQTTKDFFIYHVTNLVNYVKSKRPNLGVMIWEDMIRRNMLSSNDYSIKTFAKKIVPVVWNYKAQVEIDSDVFRIYDDLFSEIWFASAFKGATRHLEIIPNAELHHSNHLSWLSIIRNFPSTHKIKGMILTGWSRYDHMQAVCEILPASLPSMTLCLQTLLNYQEENALVFEETKKILNCDYSGHDAGFLLDPTSVTNFTKLQVSVQELTSLYKCDFPGAHLYNWLLGLRILIHGFETKHAIYSEILNSYNLKNNFFNTIKLKEAIDFMYPMFKTKFIEFLTLGEKEFDKLFYTDLYEEISAVYVQRYVSLIEERLTELNKTKIPESAPIRPLNKINKLDVAQSVL
;
A
#
# COMPACT_ATOMS: atom_id res chain seq x y z
N MET A 1 62.17 13.83 17.96
CA MET A 1 61.06 14.13 18.90
C MET A 1 59.72 14.48 18.24
N TYR A 2 59.70 15.07 17.03
CA TYR A 2 58.46 15.52 16.36
C TYR A 2 57.55 14.37 15.85
N THR A 3 58.12 13.24 15.43
CA THR A 3 57.41 12.06 14.89
C THR A 3 56.71 11.22 15.96
N ILE A 4 57.19 11.23 17.21
CA ILE A 4 56.60 10.46 18.32
C ILE A 4 55.31 11.14 18.82
N ARG A 5 55.29 12.49 18.90
CA ARG A 5 54.09 13.26 19.30
C ARG A 5 52.95 13.15 18.29
N ARG A 6 53.23 13.02 17.00
CA ARG A 6 52.20 12.86 15.94
C ARG A 6 51.54 11.48 15.99
N ARG A 7 52.31 10.43 16.27
CA ARG A 7 51.78 9.06 16.48
C ARG A 7 50.95 8.93 17.76
N GLN A 8 51.33 9.62 18.83
CA GLN A 8 50.54 9.66 20.07
C GLN A 8 49.22 10.42 19.89
N LYS A 9 49.22 11.56 19.18
CA LYS A 9 47.97 12.27 18.83
C LYS A 9 47.05 11.44 17.95
N LEU A 10 47.57 10.74 16.94
CA LEU A 10 46.76 9.88 16.08
C LEU A 10 46.15 8.70 16.85
N ARG A 11 46.92 8.07 17.75
CA ARG A 11 46.42 7.03 18.65
C ARG A 11 45.34 7.55 19.59
N PHE A 12 45.50 8.76 20.12
CA PHE A 12 44.51 9.39 20.98
C PHE A 12 43.17 9.62 20.25
N TRP A 13 43.21 10.18 19.04
CA TRP A 13 42.01 10.40 18.22
C TRP A 13 41.36 9.10 17.74
N LEU A 14 42.15 8.07 17.39
CA LEU A 14 41.62 6.74 17.07
C LEU A 14 40.93 6.09 18.27
N THR A 15 41.46 6.29 19.47
CA THR A 15 40.88 5.73 20.71
C THR A 15 39.56 6.43 21.04
N ILE A 16 39.49 7.76 20.87
CA ILE A 16 38.23 8.52 21.02
C ILE A 16 37.20 8.09 19.97
N GLY A 17 37.62 7.93 18.71
CA GLY A 17 36.74 7.47 17.63
C GLY A 17 36.15 6.09 17.91
N LEU A 18 36.96 5.15 18.41
CA LEU A 18 36.50 3.81 18.81
C LEU A 18 35.53 3.84 20.00
N ILE A 19 35.78 4.71 20.99
CA ILE A 19 34.88 4.88 22.15
C ILE A 19 33.53 5.45 21.70
N LEU A 20 33.52 6.44 20.80
CA LEU A 20 32.28 7.02 20.27
C LEU A 20 31.50 6.01 19.41
N LEU A 21 32.19 5.20 18.59
CA LEU A 21 31.58 4.11 17.83
C LEU A 21 30.98 3.05 18.76
N PHE A 22 31.66 2.71 19.85
CA PHE A 22 31.15 1.77 20.84
C PHE A 22 29.92 2.31 21.58
N ILE A 23 29.92 3.60 21.95
CA ILE A 23 28.76 4.27 22.56
C ILE A 23 27.58 4.30 21.58
N PHE A 24 27.82 4.63 20.31
CA PHE A 24 26.79 4.64 19.28
C PHE A 24 26.20 3.25 19.04
N PHE A 25 27.05 2.22 18.95
CA PHE A 25 26.61 0.84 18.80
C PHE A 25 25.86 0.33 20.04
N PHE A 26 26.28 0.74 21.23
CA PHE A 26 25.58 0.41 22.48
C PHE A 26 24.22 1.11 22.60
N LEU A 27 24.09 2.35 22.11
CA LEU A 27 22.81 3.06 22.03
C LEU A 27 21.88 2.41 21.00
N LEU A 28 22.40 2.01 19.83
CA LEU A 28 21.64 1.25 18.82
C LEU A 28 21.14 -0.10 19.36
N ILE A 29 22.00 -0.85 20.06
CA ILE A 29 21.61 -2.12 20.70
C ILE A 29 20.56 -1.88 21.77
N ASN A 30 20.67 -0.82 22.58
CA ASN A 30 19.64 -0.53 23.58
C ASN A 30 18.32 -0.07 22.95
N GLN A 31 18.37 0.60 21.79
CA GLN A 31 17.17 1.01 21.06
C GLN A 31 16.47 -0.20 20.41
N THR A 32 17.22 -1.12 19.80
CA THR A 32 16.65 -2.38 19.28
C THR A 32 16.13 -3.27 20.40
N LYS A 33 16.83 -3.32 21.55
CA LYS A 33 16.38 -4.06 22.73
C LYS A 33 15.15 -3.44 23.39
N SER A 34 15.01 -2.12 23.39
CA SER A 34 13.78 -1.42 23.79
C SER A 34 12.59 -1.76 22.91
N ILE A 35 12.81 -1.91 21.60
CA ILE A 35 11.77 -2.29 20.63
C ILE A 35 11.38 -3.77 20.85
N GLU A 36 12.37 -4.66 21.02
CA GLU A 36 12.11 -6.08 21.32
C GLU A 36 11.44 -6.30 22.69
N ASP A 37 11.82 -5.54 23.72
CA ASP A 37 11.23 -5.67 25.06
C ASP A 37 9.79 -5.14 25.07
N SER A 38 9.48 -4.09 24.27
CA SER A 38 8.12 -3.63 23.99
C SER A 38 7.28 -4.73 23.32
N ASP A 39 7.84 -5.40 22.31
CA ASP A 39 7.15 -6.44 21.55
C ASP A 39 6.94 -7.73 22.38
N ARG A 40 7.92 -8.08 23.23
CA ARG A 40 7.77 -9.18 24.21
C ARG A 40 6.76 -8.87 25.29
N ASP A 41 6.71 -7.64 25.79
CA ASP A 41 5.72 -7.25 26.80
C ASP A 41 4.29 -7.23 26.21
N TYR A 42 4.15 -6.83 24.94
CA TYR A 42 2.90 -6.99 24.18
C TYR A 42 2.44 -8.46 24.13
N HIS A 43 3.33 -9.38 23.72
CA HIS A 43 3.00 -10.81 23.69
C HIS A 43 2.68 -11.39 25.07
N ARG A 44 3.40 -10.95 26.12
CA ARG A 44 3.18 -11.42 27.49
C ARG A 44 1.83 -10.95 28.07
N ARG A 45 1.44 -9.70 27.81
CA ARG A 45 0.12 -9.17 28.20
C ARG A 45 -1.01 -9.89 27.46
N ARG A 46 -0.83 -10.16 26.16
CA ARG A 46 -1.77 -10.96 25.34
C ARG A 46 -1.99 -12.35 25.92
N ASP A 47 -0.92 -13.04 26.31
CA ASP A 47 -1.02 -14.41 26.84
C ASP A 47 -1.60 -14.45 28.25
N SER A 48 -1.31 -13.44 29.09
CA SER A 48 -1.95 -13.27 30.41
C SER A 48 -3.46 -13.01 30.29
N TYR A 49 -3.87 -12.20 29.31
CA TYR A 49 -5.28 -11.95 28.99
C TYR A 49 -5.99 -13.23 28.54
N ARG A 50 -5.39 -13.99 27.59
CA ARG A 50 -5.91 -15.30 27.16
C ARG A 50 -6.13 -16.28 28.30
N LYS A 51 -5.22 -16.30 29.28
CA LYS A 51 -5.34 -17.18 30.46
C LYS A 51 -6.51 -16.76 31.36
N LYS A 52 -6.65 -15.46 31.63
CA LYS A 52 -7.77 -14.91 32.44
C LYS A 52 -9.13 -15.09 31.76
N VAL A 53 -9.18 -15.02 30.43
CA VAL A 53 -10.37 -15.30 29.63
C VAL A 53 -10.73 -16.78 29.73
N LYS A 54 -9.80 -17.71 29.47
CA LYS A 54 -10.05 -19.16 29.62
C LYS A 54 -10.52 -19.58 31.01
N GLU A 55 -9.96 -18.99 32.07
CA GLU A 55 -10.37 -19.28 33.45
C GLU A 55 -11.78 -18.73 33.79
N LYS A 56 -12.25 -17.71 33.06
CA LYS A 56 -13.59 -17.14 33.23
C LYS A 56 -14.68 -17.91 32.47
N TYR A 57 -14.35 -18.52 31.32
CA TYR A 57 -15.32 -19.24 30.47
C TYR A 57 -15.47 -20.73 30.81
N SER A 58 -14.55 -21.30 31.60
CA SER A 58 -14.66 -22.69 32.10
C SER A 58 -15.78 -22.90 33.14
N ALA A 59 -16.44 -21.84 33.63
CA ALA A 59 -17.49 -21.93 34.63
C ALA A 59 -18.92 -21.99 34.06
N ASP A 60 -19.12 -21.60 32.79
CA ASP A 60 -20.46 -21.45 32.19
C ASP A 60 -20.87 -22.63 31.27
N GLU A 61 -19.99 -23.64 31.10
CA GLU A 61 -20.10 -24.69 30.08
C GLU A 61 -20.88 -25.96 30.54
N GLN A 62 -21.80 -25.84 31.51
CA GLN A 62 -22.60 -26.97 32.02
C GLN A 62 -24.11 -26.90 31.75
N VAL A 63 -24.59 -26.02 30.87
CA VAL A 63 -26.01 -25.98 30.49
C VAL A 63 -26.17 -25.90 28.97
N GLU A 64 -25.94 -27.00 28.26
CA GLU A 64 -26.32 -27.08 26.83
C GLU A 64 -26.50 -28.53 26.38
N LEU A 65 -27.73 -29.07 26.55
CA LEU A 65 -28.14 -30.37 25.96
C LEU A 65 -29.62 -30.39 25.51
N GLU A 66 -30.23 -29.24 25.19
CA GLU A 66 -31.63 -29.19 24.70
C GLU A 66 -31.88 -28.21 23.52
N GLN A 67 -30.89 -27.91 22.66
CA GLN A 67 -31.06 -26.90 21.57
C GLN A 67 -31.00 -27.42 20.12
N GLU A 68 -30.95 -28.72 19.86
CA GLU A 68 -30.78 -29.25 18.48
C GLU A 68 -31.99 -29.02 17.54
N ASN A 69 -33.20 -28.74 18.05
CA ASN A 69 -34.36 -28.46 17.19
C ASN A 69 -34.53 -26.99 16.80
N ASN A 70 -33.67 -26.07 17.29
CA ASN A 70 -33.71 -24.64 16.94
C ASN A 70 -32.65 -24.23 15.89
N GLU A 71 -31.73 -25.11 15.52
CA GLU A 71 -30.61 -24.78 14.62
C GLU A 71 -31.01 -24.71 13.15
N GLU A 72 -31.90 -25.58 12.64
CA GLU A 72 -32.33 -25.54 11.23
C GLU A 72 -33.13 -24.27 10.88
N LEU A 73 -33.96 -23.78 11.81
CA LEU A 73 -34.70 -22.52 11.66
C LEU A 73 -33.79 -21.29 11.78
N LYS A 74 -32.78 -21.33 12.65
CA LYS A 74 -31.77 -20.27 12.79
C LYS A 74 -30.81 -20.22 11.59
N ASP A 75 -30.42 -21.36 11.03
CA ASP A 75 -29.53 -21.44 9.86
C ASP A 75 -30.23 -20.92 8.59
N GLY A 76 -31.51 -21.24 8.40
CA GLY A 76 -32.32 -20.67 7.31
C GLY A 76 -32.52 -19.14 7.41
N ALA A 77 -32.80 -18.63 8.61
CA ALA A 77 -32.95 -17.19 8.86
C ALA A 77 -31.62 -16.43 8.67
N SER A 78 -30.52 -16.98 9.20
CA SER A 78 -29.15 -16.45 9.06
C SER A 78 -28.70 -16.39 7.60
N LYS A 79 -28.93 -17.46 6.82
CA LYS A 79 -28.67 -17.48 5.37
C LYS A 79 -29.48 -16.42 4.62
N SER A 80 -30.74 -16.19 5.00
CA SER A 80 -31.58 -15.15 4.40
C SER A 80 -31.11 -13.73 4.74
N GLU A 81 -30.59 -13.53 5.95
CA GLU A 81 -30.03 -12.24 6.39
C GLU A 81 -28.73 -11.94 5.66
N LEU A 82 -27.81 -12.91 5.60
CA LEU A 82 -26.57 -12.79 4.85
C LEU A 82 -26.83 -12.44 3.38
N ALA A 83 -27.77 -13.12 2.71
CA ALA A 83 -28.11 -12.82 1.32
C ALA A 83 -28.63 -11.38 1.13
N ARG A 84 -29.44 -10.89 2.09
CA ARG A 84 -29.91 -9.50 2.10
C ARG A 84 -28.75 -8.54 2.30
N THR A 85 -27.87 -8.82 3.26
CA THR A 85 -26.66 -8.02 3.54
C THR A 85 -25.75 -7.95 2.32
N MET A 86 -25.42 -9.08 1.69
CA MET A 86 -24.57 -9.12 0.49
C MET A 86 -25.16 -8.31 -0.68
N LYS A 87 -26.49 -8.33 -0.83
CA LYS A 87 -27.21 -7.55 -1.84
C LYS A 87 -27.20 -6.05 -1.54
N SER A 88 -27.41 -5.65 -0.28
CA SER A 88 -27.46 -4.22 0.12
C SER A 88 -26.09 -3.58 0.33
N MET A 89 -25.09 -4.39 0.66
CA MET A 89 -23.71 -3.96 0.91
C MET A 89 -23.16 -3.18 -0.28
N GLN A 90 -22.67 -1.98 0.00
CA GLN A 90 -21.91 -1.17 -0.94
C GLN A 90 -20.54 -1.81 -1.23
N LYS A 91 -20.08 -1.70 -2.48
CA LYS A 91 -18.81 -2.24 -2.97
C LYS A 91 -18.09 -1.09 -3.64
N LEU A 92 -17.26 -0.38 -2.87
CA LEU A 92 -16.65 0.87 -3.31
C LEU A 92 -15.23 0.62 -3.82
N VAL A 93 -14.90 1.19 -4.97
CA VAL A 93 -13.51 1.19 -5.46
C VAL A 93 -12.79 2.43 -4.95
N HIS A 94 -11.63 2.24 -4.33
CA HIS A 94 -10.80 3.34 -3.88
C HIS A 94 -9.93 3.89 -5.02
N LEU A 95 -10.07 5.20 -5.25
CA LEU A 95 -9.19 5.99 -6.10
C LEU A 95 -8.22 6.78 -5.23
N ASP A 96 -7.04 6.21 -5.02
CA ASP A 96 -5.91 6.91 -4.40
C ASP A 96 -5.24 7.80 -5.45
N LEU A 97 -5.44 9.11 -5.33
CA LEU A 97 -4.92 10.09 -6.27
C LEU A 97 -3.44 10.41 -6.04
N LYS A 98 -2.82 9.90 -4.97
CA LYS A 98 -1.46 10.21 -4.53
C LYS A 98 -0.39 9.90 -5.58
N GLY A 99 -0.13 10.91 -6.39
CA GLY A 99 0.87 10.96 -7.45
C GLY A 99 0.60 10.04 -8.64
N SER A 100 -0.64 9.57 -8.81
CA SER A 100 -1.09 8.95 -10.06
C SER A 100 -2.56 9.27 -10.36
N PRO A 101 -2.98 10.54 -10.36
CA PRO A 101 -4.37 10.90 -10.67
C PRO A 101 -4.70 10.57 -12.13
N PRO A 102 -5.77 9.81 -12.42
CA PRO A 102 -6.22 9.60 -13.78
C PRO A 102 -6.67 10.90 -14.45
N LYS A 103 -6.42 11.09 -15.74
CA LYS A 103 -7.03 12.22 -16.47
C LYS A 103 -8.55 12.07 -16.51
N LEU A 104 -9.27 13.20 -16.53
CA LEU A 104 -10.74 13.20 -16.62
C LEU A 104 -11.26 12.39 -17.82
N ASN A 105 -10.58 12.44 -18.96
CA ASN A 105 -10.98 11.66 -20.13
C ASN A 105 -10.89 10.15 -19.88
N TYR A 106 -9.88 9.69 -19.14
CA TYR A 106 -9.79 8.29 -18.77
C TYR A 106 -10.86 7.89 -17.74
N LEU A 107 -11.18 8.78 -16.79
CA LEU A 107 -12.29 8.55 -15.84
C LEU A 107 -13.64 8.31 -16.53
N LYS A 108 -13.90 8.97 -17.68
CA LYS A 108 -15.12 8.76 -18.49
C LYS A 108 -15.28 7.34 -19.01
N GLU A 109 -14.19 6.61 -19.23
CA GLU A 109 -14.21 5.20 -19.63
C GLU A 109 -14.18 4.28 -18.40
N LEU A 110 -13.40 4.67 -17.40
CA LEU A 110 -13.11 3.87 -16.21
C LEU A 110 -14.31 3.74 -15.26
N ILE A 111 -15.06 4.81 -15.01
CA ILE A 111 -16.23 4.78 -14.09
C ILE A 111 -17.33 3.82 -14.61
N PRO A 112 -17.76 3.90 -15.89
CA PRO A 112 -18.68 2.92 -16.45
C PRO A 112 -18.14 1.49 -16.38
N PHE A 113 -16.82 1.30 -16.57
CA PHE A 113 -16.19 -0.01 -16.45
C PHE A 113 -16.21 -0.55 -15.01
N MET A 114 -15.96 0.30 -14.00
CA MET A 114 -16.10 -0.08 -12.58
C MET A 114 -17.53 -0.49 -12.26
N LYS A 115 -18.52 0.26 -12.75
CA LYS A 115 -19.95 -0.08 -12.61
C LYS A 115 -20.26 -1.44 -13.24
N LYS A 116 -19.82 -1.66 -14.49
CA LYS A 116 -19.95 -2.95 -15.21
C LYS A 116 -19.29 -4.10 -14.42
N SER A 117 -18.17 -3.83 -13.77
CA SER A 117 -17.43 -4.81 -12.95
C SER A 117 -18.11 -5.13 -11.62
N GLY A 118 -19.11 -4.36 -11.18
CA GLY A 118 -19.86 -4.61 -9.96
C GLY A 118 -19.73 -3.57 -8.86
N ALA A 119 -18.99 -2.48 -9.08
CA ALA A 119 -18.85 -1.42 -8.09
C ALA A 119 -20.18 -0.67 -7.89
N THR A 120 -20.50 -0.32 -6.65
CA THR A 120 -21.67 0.50 -6.31
C THR A 120 -21.33 1.96 -6.13
N GLY A 121 -20.04 2.30 -6.04
CA GLY A 121 -19.56 3.65 -5.83
C GLY A 121 -18.04 3.72 -5.81
N VAL A 122 -17.52 4.91 -5.52
CA VAL A 122 -16.09 5.17 -5.35
C VAL A 122 -15.82 5.91 -4.04
N ILE A 123 -14.64 5.67 -3.49
CA ILE A 123 -14.05 6.54 -2.48
C ILE A 123 -12.84 7.23 -3.11
N ILE A 124 -12.74 8.54 -2.98
CA ILE A 124 -11.66 9.34 -3.60
C ILE A 124 -10.80 9.91 -2.49
N GLU A 125 -9.56 9.46 -2.40
CA GLU A 125 -8.54 10.05 -1.52
C GLU A 125 -7.78 11.12 -2.27
N TYR A 126 -7.91 12.36 -1.81
CA TYR A 126 -7.46 13.52 -2.58
C TYR A 126 -6.00 13.93 -2.34
N GLU A 127 -5.53 13.92 -1.08
CA GLU A 127 -4.26 14.53 -0.65
C GLU A 127 -3.94 15.87 -1.37
N ASP A 128 -2.77 16.01 -2.01
CA ASP A 128 -2.34 17.22 -2.71
C ASP A 128 -2.98 17.41 -4.10
N PHE A 129 -3.80 16.48 -4.58
CA PHE A 129 -4.52 16.60 -5.86
C PHE A 129 -5.88 17.29 -5.73
N PHE A 130 -6.26 17.72 -4.52
CA PHE A 130 -7.38 18.64 -4.33
C PHE A 130 -6.99 20.09 -4.67
N PRO A 131 -7.87 20.87 -5.33
CA PRO A 131 -7.66 22.30 -5.60
C PRO A 131 -7.84 23.16 -4.34
N TYR A 132 -6.96 23.00 -3.34
CA TYR A 132 -6.95 23.85 -2.16
C TYR A 132 -6.69 25.31 -2.53
N LYS A 133 -7.32 26.22 -1.79
CA LYS A 133 -7.19 27.68 -1.98
C LYS A 133 -6.76 28.38 -0.70
N ASP A 134 -6.50 29.68 -0.85
CA ASP A 134 -6.11 30.60 0.23
C ASP A 134 -4.82 30.11 0.92
N ASP A 135 -4.81 30.07 2.25
CA ASP A 135 -3.66 29.63 3.04
C ASP A 135 -3.17 28.20 2.72
N LEU A 136 -3.99 27.38 2.05
CA LEU A 136 -3.68 26.01 1.66
C LEU A 136 -3.25 25.88 0.19
N GLU A 137 -3.21 26.95 -0.60
CA GLU A 137 -2.84 26.91 -2.03
C GLU A 137 -1.46 26.25 -2.26
N SER A 138 -0.51 26.44 -1.34
CA SER A 138 0.82 25.83 -1.40
C SER A 138 0.83 24.30 -1.27
N VAL A 139 -0.26 23.70 -0.75
CA VAL A 139 -0.42 22.25 -0.61
C VAL A 139 -0.75 21.61 -1.96
N THR A 140 -1.40 22.35 -2.85
CA THR A 140 -1.94 21.84 -4.09
C THR A 140 -0.85 21.51 -5.11
N ASN A 141 -0.89 20.30 -5.63
CA ASN A 141 -0.04 19.79 -6.69
C ASN A 141 -0.35 20.49 -8.02
N GLN A 142 0.62 20.68 -8.90
CA GLN A 142 0.40 21.34 -10.20
C GLN A 142 -0.59 20.59 -11.12
N ASN A 143 -0.68 19.27 -10.97
CA ASN A 143 -1.60 18.42 -11.73
C ASN A 143 -2.92 18.12 -10.97
N HIS A 144 -3.28 18.97 -10.02
CA HIS A 144 -4.54 18.84 -9.27
C HIS A 144 -5.76 18.93 -10.19
N TYR A 145 -6.89 18.34 -9.78
CA TYR A 145 -8.15 18.57 -10.50
C TYR A 145 -8.65 19.99 -10.27
N THR A 146 -9.18 20.63 -11.30
CA THR A 146 -9.91 21.88 -11.16
C THR A 146 -11.29 21.65 -10.54
N ASN A 147 -11.90 22.69 -9.96
CA ASN A 147 -13.27 22.60 -9.43
C ASN A 147 -14.29 22.17 -10.51
N GLN A 148 -14.05 22.54 -11.78
CA GLN A 148 -14.93 22.15 -12.89
C GLN A 148 -14.76 20.67 -13.26
N GLU A 149 -13.54 20.14 -13.20
CA GLU A 149 -13.29 18.71 -13.42
C GLU A 149 -13.90 17.86 -12.30
N LEU A 150 -13.75 18.26 -11.03
CA LEU A 150 -14.40 17.57 -9.91
C LEU A 150 -15.92 17.51 -10.07
N LYS A 151 -16.57 18.60 -10.46
CA LYS A 151 -18.01 18.61 -10.76
C LYS A 151 -18.37 17.64 -11.89
N GLN A 152 -17.56 17.58 -12.95
CA GLN A 152 -17.77 16.61 -14.03
C GLN A 152 -17.60 15.15 -13.55
N ILE A 153 -16.66 14.89 -12.64
CA ILE A 153 -16.50 13.56 -12.02
C ILE A 153 -17.75 13.20 -11.21
N PHE A 154 -18.29 14.15 -10.44
CA PHE A 154 -19.52 13.92 -9.64
C PHE A 154 -20.73 13.65 -10.54
N ASP A 155 -20.89 14.42 -11.62
CA ASP A 155 -21.95 14.21 -12.61
C ASP A 155 -21.82 12.85 -13.28
N LEU A 156 -20.60 12.44 -13.62
CA LEU A 156 -20.31 11.13 -14.22
C LEU A 156 -20.65 9.97 -13.26
N LEU A 157 -20.32 10.09 -11.98
CA LEU A 157 -20.71 9.11 -10.94
C LEU A 157 -22.23 9.04 -10.80
N LYS A 158 -22.91 10.19 -10.75
CA LYS A 158 -24.37 10.27 -10.67
C LYS A 158 -25.05 9.63 -11.87
N GLN A 159 -24.57 9.89 -13.09
CA GLN A 159 -25.08 9.29 -14.33
C GLN A 159 -24.95 7.76 -14.33
N ASN A 160 -23.89 7.23 -13.69
CA ASN A 160 -23.66 5.79 -13.56
C ASN A 160 -24.28 5.17 -12.29
N GLN A 161 -25.07 5.94 -11.53
CA GLN A 161 -25.68 5.50 -10.27
C GLN A 161 -24.63 4.91 -9.31
N MET A 162 -23.54 5.66 -9.13
CA MET A 162 -22.43 5.33 -8.26
C MET A 162 -22.37 6.31 -7.10
N SER A 163 -22.27 5.80 -5.88
CA SER A 163 -22.07 6.62 -4.68
C SER A 163 -20.65 7.18 -4.63
N LEU A 164 -20.47 8.28 -3.88
CA LEU A 164 -19.19 8.95 -3.69
C LEU A 164 -18.94 9.12 -2.20
N ILE A 165 -17.72 8.81 -1.75
CA ILE A 165 -17.21 9.17 -0.43
C ILE A 165 -15.89 9.94 -0.64
N PRO A 166 -15.78 11.21 -0.20
CA PRO A 166 -14.47 11.86 -0.11
C PRO A 166 -13.67 11.27 1.05
N LEU A 167 -12.40 10.97 0.81
CA LEU A 167 -11.41 10.64 1.83
C LEU A 167 -10.38 11.76 1.92
N ILE A 168 -10.18 12.27 3.13
CA ILE A 168 -9.12 13.21 3.47
C ILE A 168 -8.31 12.69 4.65
N GLN A 169 -7.00 12.89 4.59
CA GLN A 169 -6.13 12.63 5.73
C GLN A 169 -6.16 13.81 6.70
N THR A 170 -6.34 13.52 7.99
CA THR A 170 -6.52 14.56 9.02
C THR A 170 -5.71 14.33 10.29
N TYR A 171 -4.93 13.24 10.37
CA TYR A 171 -4.09 12.97 11.54
C TYR A 171 -2.75 12.33 11.16
N GLY A 172 -2.76 11.06 10.75
CA GLY A 172 -1.67 10.40 10.05
C GLY A 172 -1.65 10.77 8.57
N HIS A 173 -0.63 10.30 7.85
CA HIS A 173 -0.43 10.53 6.41
C HIS A 173 -0.53 12.02 5.98
N MET A 174 -0.09 12.93 6.85
CA MET A 174 -0.12 14.37 6.62
C MET A 174 1.15 14.89 5.90
N GLU A 175 1.97 14.03 5.32
CA GLU A 175 3.26 14.42 4.71
C GLU A 175 3.08 15.44 3.59
N PHE A 176 2.00 15.35 2.81
CA PHE A 176 1.70 16.28 1.73
C PHE A 176 1.58 17.74 2.21
N VAL A 177 1.06 17.95 3.42
CA VAL A 177 1.00 19.27 4.07
C VAL A 177 2.29 19.55 4.85
N LEU A 178 2.70 18.63 5.71
CA LEU A 178 3.72 18.88 6.72
C LEU A 178 5.15 18.85 6.16
N LYS A 179 5.38 18.37 4.94
CA LYS A 179 6.67 18.54 4.24
C LYS A 179 6.97 20.02 3.96
N LEU A 180 5.93 20.86 3.85
CA LEU A 180 6.08 22.28 3.55
C LEU A 180 6.57 23.06 4.76
N LYS A 181 7.52 23.97 4.53
CA LYS A 181 8.15 24.79 5.58
C LYS A 181 7.14 25.61 6.37
N GLN A 182 6.08 26.10 5.74
CA GLN A 182 5.07 26.93 6.41
C GLN A 182 4.23 26.16 7.44
N PHE A 183 4.09 24.84 7.29
CA PHE A 183 3.31 23.98 8.19
C PHE A 183 4.18 23.08 9.08
N SER A 184 5.50 23.14 8.96
CA SER A 184 6.42 22.26 9.69
C SER A 184 6.30 22.34 11.22
N HIS A 185 5.90 23.51 11.74
CA HIS A 185 5.70 23.73 13.18
C HIS A 185 4.45 23.02 13.73
N LEU A 186 3.56 22.51 12.85
CA LEU A 186 2.36 21.76 13.21
C LEU A 186 2.61 20.25 13.31
N ARG A 187 3.84 19.78 13.10
CA ARG A 187 4.18 18.36 13.23
C ARG A 187 4.11 17.93 14.69
N GLU A 188 3.72 16.68 14.90
CA GLU A 188 3.78 16.03 16.21
C GLU A 188 5.24 15.84 16.66
N SER A 189 6.14 15.50 15.73
CA SER A 189 7.58 15.42 15.96
C SER A 189 8.34 16.23 14.91
N PRO A 190 9.37 17.03 15.28
CA PRO A 190 10.09 17.87 14.33
C PRO A 190 10.69 17.12 13.13
N GLU A 191 11.12 15.87 13.35
CA GLU A 191 11.81 15.03 12.36
C GLU A 191 10.86 14.24 11.45
N HIS A 192 9.55 14.22 11.78
CA HIS A 192 8.57 13.36 11.14
C HIS A 192 7.44 14.18 10.52
N TYR A 193 7.18 13.98 9.23
CA TYR A 193 6.19 14.71 8.44
C TYR A 193 4.82 14.02 8.44
N GLN A 194 4.69 12.85 9.05
CA GLN A 194 3.52 11.98 8.90
C GLN A 194 2.34 12.43 9.75
N VAL A 195 2.59 13.04 10.92
CA VAL A 195 1.56 13.27 11.93
C VAL A 195 1.45 14.75 12.27
N ILE A 196 0.24 15.30 12.12
CA ILE A 196 -0.10 16.64 12.59
C ILE A 196 -0.44 16.60 14.08
N THR A 197 0.04 17.58 14.84
CA THR A 197 -0.21 17.62 16.27
C THR A 197 -1.65 18.02 16.60
N PRO A 198 -2.36 17.29 17.48
CA PRO A 198 -3.69 17.70 17.93
C PRO A 198 -3.63 18.76 19.03
N CYS A 199 -2.43 19.18 19.44
CA CYS A 199 -2.21 20.00 20.63
C CYS A 199 -2.05 21.49 20.34
N LEU A 200 -2.19 21.90 19.08
CA LEU A 200 -2.15 23.28 18.63
C LEU A 200 -3.49 23.67 17.99
N ASN A 201 -4.02 24.83 18.37
CA ASN A 201 -5.23 25.36 17.76
C ASN A 201 -5.02 25.69 16.27
N GLU A 202 -3.79 26.03 15.90
CA GLU A 202 -3.37 26.28 14.53
C GLU A 202 -3.49 25.04 13.65
N SER A 203 -3.26 23.83 14.18
CA SER A 203 -3.46 22.58 13.43
C SER A 203 -4.91 22.50 12.93
N TYR A 204 -5.87 22.82 13.78
CA TYR A 204 -7.28 22.82 13.42
C TYR A 204 -7.64 24.01 12.52
N SER A 205 -7.40 25.22 13.00
CA SER A 205 -7.90 26.46 12.37
C SER A 205 -7.22 26.83 11.05
N LYS A 206 -5.94 26.45 10.87
CA LYS A 206 -5.19 26.78 9.65
C LYS A 206 -5.15 25.64 8.63
N VAL A 207 -5.36 24.40 9.06
CA VAL A 207 -5.24 23.22 8.20
C VAL A 207 -6.51 22.39 8.21
N LEU A 208 -6.79 21.66 9.28
CA LEU A 208 -7.79 20.58 9.25
C LEU A 208 -9.21 21.08 8.96
N TYR A 209 -9.64 22.16 9.61
CA TYR A 209 -10.98 22.73 9.40
C TYR A 209 -11.12 23.37 8.03
N LYS A 210 -10.05 23.98 7.51
CA LYS A 210 -10.03 24.56 6.16
C LYS A 210 -10.11 23.48 5.08
N MET A 211 -9.36 22.38 5.25
CA MET A 211 -9.45 21.23 4.34
C MET A 211 -10.85 20.63 4.35
N ILE A 212 -11.45 20.43 5.53
CA ILE A 212 -12.83 19.94 5.66
C ILE A 212 -13.82 20.90 4.99
N ASP A 213 -13.72 22.21 5.25
CA ASP A 213 -14.64 23.20 4.67
C ASP A 213 -14.59 23.20 3.14
N GLN A 214 -13.39 23.24 2.55
CA GLN A 214 -13.25 23.29 1.09
C GLN A 214 -13.73 22.00 0.41
N ILE A 215 -13.52 20.83 1.06
CA ILE A 215 -14.04 19.55 0.57
C ILE A 215 -15.57 19.52 0.63
N LEU A 216 -16.16 19.90 1.76
CA LEU A 216 -17.61 19.92 1.89
C LEU A 216 -18.25 20.94 0.94
N GLU A 217 -17.65 22.11 0.73
CA GLU A 217 -18.17 23.17 -0.15
C GLU A 217 -18.37 22.69 -1.60
N ILE A 218 -17.42 21.92 -2.13
CA ILE A 218 -17.49 21.46 -3.53
C ILE A 218 -18.30 20.17 -3.71
N HIS A 219 -18.35 19.32 -2.67
CA HIS A 219 -19.04 18.04 -2.77
C HIS A 219 -20.56 18.18 -2.62
N PRO A 220 -21.34 17.29 -3.27
CA PRO A 220 -22.81 17.31 -3.20
C PRO A 220 -23.34 17.31 -1.76
N GLU A 221 -24.50 17.94 -1.54
CA GLU A 221 -25.18 17.96 -0.24
C GLU A 221 -25.74 16.58 0.12
N GLU A 222 -25.98 15.72 -0.87
CA GLU A 222 -26.49 14.35 -0.70
C GLU A 222 -25.43 13.34 -0.26
N LEU A 223 -24.20 13.78 0.07
CA LEU A 223 -23.19 12.89 0.64
C LEU A 223 -23.71 12.22 1.92
N GLU A 224 -23.62 10.89 1.96
CA GLU A 224 -23.96 10.10 3.15
C GLU A 224 -22.80 10.01 4.13
N TYR A 225 -21.56 9.98 3.62
CA TYR A 225 -20.36 9.82 4.43
C TYR A 225 -19.21 10.72 3.95
N ILE A 226 -18.34 11.09 4.89
CA ILE A 226 -16.97 11.58 4.65
C ILE A 226 -16.01 10.69 5.43
N HIS A 227 -14.90 10.30 4.80
CA HIS A 227 -13.83 9.58 5.46
C HIS A 227 -12.71 10.55 5.84
N ILE A 228 -12.39 10.65 7.13
CA ILE A 228 -11.38 11.61 7.64
C ILE A 228 -10.02 10.95 7.92
N GLY A 229 -9.82 9.71 7.49
CA GLY A 229 -8.54 9.00 7.58
C GLY A 229 -8.30 8.51 9.01
N CYS A 230 -7.28 9.06 9.65
CA CYS A 230 -6.86 8.79 11.03
C CYS A 230 -6.23 7.41 11.26
N ASP A 231 -5.62 6.83 10.24
CA ASP A 231 -4.81 5.62 10.29
C ASP A 231 -3.35 5.90 10.66
N GLU A 232 -2.67 4.83 11.11
CA GLU A 232 -1.20 4.74 11.23
C GLU A 232 -0.54 5.94 11.93
N VAL A 233 -1.20 6.46 12.97
CA VAL A 233 -0.72 7.62 13.71
C VAL A 233 0.38 7.20 14.68
N PHE A 234 1.61 7.15 14.17
CA PHE A 234 2.81 6.89 14.97
C PHE A 234 3.22 8.16 15.75
N PHE A 235 4.02 7.99 16.82
CA PHE A 235 4.63 9.11 17.54
C PHE A 235 3.68 10.11 18.25
N ILE A 236 2.46 9.69 18.59
CA ILE A 236 1.51 10.52 19.37
C ILE A 236 2.15 11.00 20.69
N ASN A 237 1.87 12.25 21.06
CA ASN A 237 2.30 12.91 22.30
C ASN A 237 3.82 13.17 22.38
N GLN A 238 4.43 13.54 21.26
CA GLN A 238 5.82 14.00 21.19
C GLN A 238 5.96 15.52 21.12
N ASN A 239 4.89 16.25 20.77
CA ASN A 239 4.95 17.70 20.69
C ASN A 239 4.97 18.34 22.09
N ASP A 240 5.82 19.34 22.32
CA ASP A 240 5.90 20.04 23.61
C ASP A 240 4.59 20.74 24.01
N ALA A 241 3.75 21.13 23.04
CA ALA A 241 2.42 21.68 23.32
C ALA A 241 1.51 20.63 23.98
N CYS A 242 1.64 19.35 23.64
CA CYS A 242 0.82 18.28 24.23
C CYS A 242 1.08 18.11 25.73
N LYS A 243 2.30 18.38 26.20
CA LYS A 243 2.64 18.37 27.63
C LYS A 243 1.83 19.39 28.45
N LYS A 244 1.24 20.39 27.81
CA LYS A 244 0.40 21.42 28.44
C LYS A 244 -1.09 21.04 28.51
N MET A 245 -1.47 19.85 28.06
CA MET A 245 -2.84 19.34 28.11
C MET A 245 -2.99 18.28 29.22
N PRO A 246 -3.16 18.67 30.50
CA PRO A 246 -3.08 17.74 31.63
C PRO A 246 -4.17 16.66 31.67
N HIS A 247 -5.26 16.86 30.93
CA HIS A 247 -6.38 15.93 30.82
C HIS A 247 -6.18 14.84 29.76
N LEU A 248 -5.11 14.93 28.94
CA LEU A 248 -4.74 13.93 27.94
C LEU A 248 -3.39 13.34 28.34
N GLN A 249 -3.36 12.04 28.66
CA GLN A 249 -2.13 11.40 29.16
C GLN A 249 -1.71 10.22 28.29
N THR A 250 -2.68 9.54 27.69
CA THR A 250 -2.44 8.33 26.91
C THR A 250 -2.65 8.59 25.42
N THR A 251 -2.04 7.75 24.57
CA THR A 251 -2.31 7.69 23.13
C THR A 251 -3.82 7.63 22.84
N LYS A 252 -4.55 6.90 23.69
CA LYS A 252 -5.99 6.78 23.61
C LYS A 252 -6.68 8.14 23.79
N ASP A 253 -6.31 8.90 24.82
CA ASP A 253 -6.92 10.20 25.12
C ASP A 253 -6.72 11.19 23.96
N PHE A 254 -5.49 11.29 23.45
CA PHE A 254 -5.18 12.20 22.34
C PHE A 254 -5.94 11.84 21.06
N PHE A 255 -6.05 10.56 20.73
CA PHE A 255 -6.80 10.13 19.55
C PHE A 255 -8.30 10.39 19.69
N ILE A 256 -8.92 10.03 20.83
CA ILE A 256 -10.34 10.32 21.09
C ILE A 256 -10.59 11.83 21.05
N TYR A 257 -9.73 12.64 21.67
CA TYR A 257 -9.83 14.10 21.65
C TYR A 257 -9.78 14.64 20.23
N HIS A 258 -8.77 14.24 19.47
CA HIS A 258 -8.56 14.73 18.11
C HIS A 258 -9.73 14.39 17.18
N VAL A 259 -10.10 13.11 17.11
CA VAL A 259 -11.18 12.64 16.23
C VAL A 259 -12.52 13.23 16.68
N THR A 260 -12.78 13.35 17.99
CA THR A 260 -14.01 14.00 18.48
C THR A 260 -14.12 15.45 18.02
N ASN A 261 -13.03 16.21 18.01
CA ASN A 261 -13.03 17.60 17.53
C ASN A 261 -13.34 17.69 16.03
N LEU A 262 -12.78 16.78 15.23
CA LEU A 262 -13.07 16.73 13.79
C LEU A 262 -14.52 16.32 13.52
N VAL A 263 -15.01 15.27 14.20
CA VAL A 263 -16.41 14.83 14.07
C VAL A 263 -17.37 15.95 14.44
N ASN A 264 -17.14 16.61 15.57
CA ASN A 264 -17.99 17.74 15.99
C ASN A 264 -17.95 18.87 14.96
N TYR A 265 -16.80 19.17 14.37
CA TYR A 265 -16.67 20.19 13.33
C TYR A 265 -17.47 19.80 12.07
N VAL A 266 -17.28 18.60 11.55
CA VAL A 266 -18.04 18.08 10.39
C VAL A 266 -19.55 18.14 10.67
N LYS A 267 -19.98 17.66 11.84
CA LYS A 267 -21.39 17.64 12.25
C LYS A 267 -21.97 19.04 12.43
N SER A 268 -21.16 20.04 12.78
CA SER A 268 -21.60 21.45 12.85
C SER A 268 -21.93 22.03 11.47
N LYS A 269 -21.31 21.50 10.40
CA LYS A 269 -21.53 21.91 9.00
C LYS A 269 -22.63 21.08 8.34
N ARG A 270 -22.58 19.75 8.52
CA ARG A 270 -23.52 18.77 7.97
C ARG A 270 -23.94 17.75 9.05
N PRO A 271 -25.02 18.00 9.81
CA PRO A 271 -25.42 17.18 10.96
C PRO A 271 -25.68 15.70 10.66
N ASN A 272 -26.17 15.39 9.45
CA ASN A 272 -26.52 14.03 9.06
C ASN A 272 -25.37 13.25 8.41
N LEU A 273 -24.24 13.90 8.09
CA LEU A 273 -23.12 13.27 7.39
C LEU A 273 -22.39 12.27 8.29
N GLY A 274 -22.32 11.00 7.90
CA GLY A 274 -21.54 9.98 8.61
C GLY A 274 -20.05 10.28 8.56
N VAL A 275 -19.34 10.09 9.66
CA VAL A 275 -17.88 10.35 9.73
C VAL A 275 -17.16 9.02 9.85
N MET A 276 -16.47 8.63 8.78
CA MET A 276 -15.72 7.39 8.70
C MET A 276 -14.26 7.61 9.11
N ILE A 277 -13.69 6.61 9.79
CA ILE A 277 -12.27 6.56 10.11
C ILE A 277 -11.73 5.16 9.84
N TRP A 278 -10.45 5.07 9.51
CA TRP A 278 -9.74 3.80 9.55
C TRP A 278 -9.65 3.33 11.00
N GLU A 279 -9.94 2.04 11.22
CA GLU A 279 -10.17 1.53 12.56
C GLU A 279 -8.87 1.20 13.33
N ASP A 280 -7.73 1.00 12.67
CA ASP A 280 -6.53 0.37 13.25
C ASP A 280 -6.04 0.98 14.56
N MET A 281 -6.20 2.29 14.73
CA MET A 281 -5.82 2.99 15.97
C MET A 281 -6.70 2.61 17.16
N ILE A 282 -7.98 2.28 16.94
CA ILE A 282 -8.90 1.73 17.95
C ILE A 282 -8.42 0.33 18.34
N ARG A 283 -8.17 -0.54 17.36
CA ARG A 283 -7.70 -1.92 17.58
C ARG A 283 -6.43 -1.98 18.42
N ARG A 284 -5.43 -1.18 18.08
CA ARG A 284 -4.12 -1.21 18.74
C ARG A 284 -4.14 -0.64 20.15
N ASN A 285 -4.93 0.41 20.40
CA ASN A 285 -4.74 1.24 21.60
C ASN A 285 -5.96 1.29 22.54
N MET A 286 -7.13 0.79 22.14
CA MET A 286 -8.39 1.18 22.78
C MET A 286 -9.42 0.07 23.00
N LEU A 287 -9.18 -1.14 22.49
CA LEU A 287 -10.18 -2.21 22.52
C LEU A 287 -10.53 -2.68 23.93
N SER A 288 -11.67 -2.22 24.43
CA SER A 288 -12.32 -2.71 25.64
C SER A 288 -13.80 -2.39 25.63
N SER A 289 -14.66 -3.41 25.63
CA SER A 289 -16.12 -3.23 25.67
C SER A 289 -16.62 -2.63 26.99
N ASN A 290 -15.82 -2.66 28.05
CA ASN A 290 -16.20 -2.10 29.36
C ASN A 290 -15.78 -0.64 29.54
N ASP A 291 -15.07 -0.06 28.58
CA ASP A 291 -14.61 1.31 28.69
C ASP A 291 -15.69 2.31 28.23
N TYR A 292 -16.18 3.13 29.15
CA TYR A 292 -17.24 4.09 28.85
C TYR A 292 -16.81 5.16 27.84
N SER A 293 -15.52 5.55 27.84
CA SER A 293 -15.00 6.54 26.89
C SER A 293 -15.05 6.02 25.46
N ILE A 294 -14.70 4.74 25.23
CA ILE A 294 -14.74 4.15 23.89
C ILE A 294 -16.17 3.94 23.42
N LYS A 295 -17.09 3.52 24.30
CA LYS A 295 -18.52 3.41 23.98
C LYS A 295 -19.14 4.74 23.54
N THR A 296 -18.76 5.83 24.21
CA THR A 296 -19.27 7.17 23.86
C THR A 296 -18.65 7.68 22.56
N PHE A 297 -17.37 7.41 22.36
CA PHE A 297 -16.65 7.74 21.13
C PHE A 297 -17.19 6.97 19.91
N ALA A 298 -17.40 5.66 20.05
CA ALA A 298 -17.85 4.77 18.98
C ALA A 298 -19.20 5.18 18.38
N LYS A 299 -20.11 5.75 19.18
CA LYS A 299 -21.40 6.27 18.71
C LYS A 299 -21.30 7.46 17.75
N LYS A 300 -20.14 8.09 17.64
CA LYS A 300 -19.93 9.30 16.83
C LYS A 300 -19.30 9.03 15.46
N ILE A 301 -18.76 7.82 15.25
CA ILE A 301 -17.97 7.48 14.06
C ILE A 301 -18.47 6.18 13.43
N VAL A 302 -18.06 5.96 12.19
CA VAL A 302 -18.27 4.72 11.45
C VAL A 302 -16.89 4.10 11.17
N PRO A 303 -16.55 2.95 11.78
CA PRO A 303 -15.24 2.35 11.58
C PRO A 303 -15.14 1.66 10.22
N VAL A 304 -13.97 1.78 9.60
CA VAL A 304 -13.55 0.97 8.45
C VAL A 304 -12.44 0.03 8.89
N VAL A 305 -12.77 -1.26 9.03
CA VAL A 305 -11.83 -2.30 9.47
C VAL A 305 -11.07 -2.84 8.28
N TRP A 306 -9.75 -2.67 8.28
CA TRP A 306 -8.89 -3.01 7.16
C TRP A 306 -7.83 -4.06 7.50
N ASN A 307 -7.54 -4.92 6.51
CA ASN A 307 -6.47 -5.92 6.48
C ASN A 307 -6.30 -6.46 5.06
N TYR A 308 -5.07 -6.45 4.55
CA TYR A 308 -4.79 -6.77 3.14
C TYR A 308 -4.06 -8.10 2.94
N LYS A 309 -3.82 -8.87 4.01
CA LYS A 309 -3.18 -10.18 3.90
C LYS A 309 -4.13 -11.18 3.25
N ALA A 310 -3.56 -12.16 2.52
CA ALA A 310 -4.34 -13.24 1.88
C ALA A 310 -5.29 -13.92 2.87
N GLN A 311 -4.86 -14.12 4.11
CA GLN A 311 -5.72 -14.48 5.24
C GLN A 311 -5.81 -13.29 6.20
N VAL A 312 -7.03 -12.87 6.50
CA VAL A 312 -7.27 -11.76 7.44
C VAL A 312 -6.90 -12.20 8.85
N GLU A 313 -5.89 -11.54 9.42
CA GLU A 313 -5.37 -11.82 10.75
C GLU A 313 -6.00 -10.89 11.80
N ILE A 314 -7.29 -11.08 12.05
CA ILE A 314 -8.03 -10.36 13.11
C ILE A 314 -8.73 -11.41 13.97
N ASP A 315 -8.55 -11.32 15.28
CA ASP A 315 -9.16 -12.27 16.23
C ASP A 315 -10.71 -12.16 16.18
N SER A 316 -11.41 -13.30 16.19
CA SER A 316 -12.87 -13.34 16.17
C SER A 316 -13.51 -12.58 17.32
N ASP A 317 -12.87 -12.53 18.48
CA ASP A 317 -13.37 -11.79 19.65
C ASP A 317 -13.42 -10.28 19.40
N VAL A 318 -12.53 -9.77 18.53
CA VAL A 318 -12.50 -8.35 18.16
C VAL A 318 -13.77 -7.97 17.39
N PHE A 319 -14.26 -8.84 16.50
CA PHE A 319 -15.49 -8.57 15.76
C PHE A 319 -16.73 -8.58 16.66
N ARG A 320 -16.74 -9.37 17.75
CA ARG A 320 -17.81 -9.31 18.77
C ARG A 320 -17.80 -7.96 19.51
N ILE A 321 -16.61 -7.47 19.85
CA ILE A 321 -16.47 -6.14 20.47
C ILE A 321 -16.93 -5.04 19.50
N TYR A 322 -16.60 -5.14 18.22
CA TYR A 322 -17.08 -4.18 17.23
C TYR A 322 -18.59 -4.22 17.06
N ASP A 323 -19.19 -5.40 17.07
CA ASP A 323 -20.65 -5.55 17.03
C ASP A 323 -21.33 -4.83 18.21
N ASP A 324 -20.75 -4.91 19.41
CA ASP A 324 -21.27 -4.22 20.60
C ASP A 324 -21.05 -2.69 20.56
N LEU A 325 -19.93 -2.23 19.99
CA LEU A 325 -19.53 -0.83 20.03
C LEU A 325 -20.18 0.03 18.94
N PHE A 326 -20.35 -0.52 17.74
CA PHE A 326 -20.70 0.26 16.55
C PHE A 326 -22.07 -0.11 16.01
N SER A 327 -22.86 0.90 15.65
CA SER A 327 -24.16 0.70 14.99
C SER A 327 -24.03 0.36 13.51
N GLU A 328 -22.91 0.74 12.90
CA GLU A 328 -22.60 0.55 11.49
C GLU A 328 -21.11 0.19 11.36
N ILE A 329 -20.77 -0.67 10.42
CA ILE A 329 -19.38 -1.07 10.16
C ILE A 329 -19.13 -1.22 8.66
N TRP A 330 -17.93 -0.85 8.26
CA TRP A 330 -17.40 -1.10 6.94
C TRP A 330 -16.14 -1.95 7.03
N PHE A 331 -15.89 -2.73 5.98
CA PHE A 331 -14.64 -3.48 5.81
C PHE A 331 -13.82 -2.88 4.68
N ALA A 332 -12.52 -3.15 4.70
CA ALA A 332 -11.64 -2.79 3.59
C ALA A 332 -10.66 -3.92 3.26
N SER A 333 -10.74 -4.37 2.00
CA SER A 333 -9.78 -5.23 1.33
C SER A 333 -8.87 -4.40 0.43
N ALA A 334 -7.94 -5.05 -0.27
CA ALA A 334 -7.17 -4.39 -1.32
C ALA A 334 -7.26 -5.15 -2.64
N PHE A 335 -7.24 -4.42 -3.77
CA PHE A 335 -7.08 -4.98 -5.11
C PHE A 335 -5.73 -4.62 -5.77
N LYS A 336 -5.00 -3.66 -5.21
CA LYS A 336 -3.65 -3.24 -5.59
C LYS A 336 -2.95 -2.50 -4.44
N GLY A 337 -1.63 -2.32 -4.53
CA GLY A 337 -0.86 -1.38 -3.71
C GLY A 337 -0.58 -1.85 -2.27
N ALA A 338 -0.95 -3.09 -1.96
CA ALA A 338 -0.78 -3.70 -0.63
C ALA A 338 0.06 -4.98 -0.69
N THR A 339 0.83 -5.16 -1.75
CA THR A 339 1.72 -6.32 -1.93
C THR A 339 3.15 -5.98 -1.51
N ARG A 340 3.82 -5.06 -2.25
CA ARG A 340 5.19 -4.58 -1.97
C ARG A 340 5.41 -3.19 -2.55
N HIS A 341 6.44 -2.51 -2.06
CA HIS A 341 6.78 -1.11 -2.39
C HIS A 341 7.06 -0.82 -3.88
N LEU A 342 7.52 -1.79 -4.67
CA LEU A 342 7.98 -1.57 -6.06
C LEU A 342 7.39 -2.62 -7.03
N GLU A 343 6.13 -3.01 -6.85
CA GLU A 343 5.45 -3.88 -7.81
C GLU A 343 4.83 -3.09 -8.97
N ILE A 344 4.99 -3.62 -10.18
CA ILE A 344 4.42 -3.04 -11.40
C ILE A 344 3.00 -3.56 -11.65
N ILE A 345 2.81 -4.87 -11.44
CA ILE A 345 1.55 -5.58 -11.67
C ILE A 345 1.10 -6.21 -10.34
N PRO A 346 -0.16 -6.02 -9.92
CA PRO A 346 -0.65 -6.57 -8.67
C PRO A 346 -0.65 -8.09 -8.65
N ASN A 347 -0.54 -8.66 -7.44
CA ASN A 347 -0.76 -10.08 -7.22
C ASN A 347 -2.26 -10.37 -7.08
N ALA A 348 -2.92 -10.63 -8.21
CA ALA A 348 -4.36 -10.89 -8.24
C ALA A 348 -4.78 -12.11 -7.40
N GLU A 349 -3.94 -13.14 -7.28
CA GLU A 349 -4.23 -14.33 -6.45
C GLU A 349 -4.26 -13.99 -4.95
N LEU A 350 -3.30 -13.18 -4.49
CA LEU A 350 -3.26 -12.67 -3.12
C LEU A 350 -4.51 -11.87 -2.81
N HIS A 351 -4.88 -10.94 -3.68
CA HIS A 351 -6.05 -10.08 -3.49
C HIS A 351 -7.34 -10.89 -3.55
N HIS A 352 -7.44 -11.88 -4.45
CA HIS A 352 -8.56 -12.82 -4.48
C HIS A 352 -8.70 -13.60 -3.16
N SER A 353 -7.61 -14.13 -2.63
CA SER A 353 -7.61 -14.83 -1.34
C SER A 353 -8.02 -13.90 -0.18
N ASN A 354 -7.54 -12.65 -0.18
CA ASN A 354 -7.97 -11.64 0.80
C ASN A 354 -9.48 -11.42 0.76
N HIS A 355 -10.10 -11.35 -0.43
CA HIS A 355 -11.55 -11.20 -0.58
C HIS A 355 -12.31 -12.44 -0.08
N LEU A 356 -11.85 -13.64 -0.38
CA LEU A 356 -12.43 -14.88 0.15
C LEU A 356 -12.34 -14.93 1.69
N SER A 357 -11.22 -14.48 2.27
CA SER A 357 -11.06 -14.39 3.71
C SER A 357 -12.01 -13.37 4.34
N TRP A 358 -12.23 -12.21 3.71
CA TRP A 358 -13.22 -11.23 4.15
C TRP A 358 -14.65 -11.76 4.06
N LEU A 359 -15.00 -12.49 3.00
CA LEU A 359 -16.30 -13.16 2.89
C LEU A 359 -16.54 -14.15 4.04
N SER A 360 -15.52 -14.88 4.47
CA SER A 360 -15.61 -15.75 5.66
C SER A 360 -15.92 -14.96 6.92
N ILE A 361 -15.30 -13.79 7.12
CA ILE A 361 -15.58 -12.92 8.26
C ILE A 361 -17.01 -12.36 8.19
N ILE A 362 -17.44 -11.88 7.02
CA ILE A 362 -18.79 -11.34 6.82
C ILE A 362 -19.85 -12.39 7.14
N ARG A 363 -19.65 -13.64 6.70
CA ARG A 363 -20.56 -14.78 6.98
C ARG A 363 -20.70 -15.07 8.47
N ASN A 364 -19.63 -14.85 9.24
CA ASN A 364 -19.57 -15.15 10.66
C ASN A 364 -19.77 -13.91 11.55
N PHE A 365 -20.06 -12.75 10.96
CA PHE A 365 -20.23 -11.51 11.72
C PHE A 365 -21.58 -11.54 12.47
N PRO A 366 -21.62 -11.27 13.79
CA PRO A 366 -22.82 -11.52 14.60
C PRO A 366 -24.08 -10.80 14.11
N SER A 367 -23.97 -9.50 13.80
CA SER A 367 -25.09 -8.69 13.31
C SER A 367 -24.82 -8.24 11.87
N THR A 368 -24.97 -9.14 10.89
CA THR A 368 -24.60 -8.84 9.49
C THR A 368 -25.32 -7.62 8.92
N HIS A 369 -26.55 -7.31 9.36
CA HIS A 369 -27.28 -6.10 8.95
C HIS A 369 -26.60 -4.76 9.31
N LYS A 370 -25.62 -4.75 10.23
CA LYS A 370 -24.81 -3.55 10.54
C LYS A 370 -23.71 -3.29 9.50
N ILE A 371 -23.38 -4.28 8.67
CA ILE A 371 -22.37 -4.16 7.62
C ILE A 371 -22.95 -3.32 6.47
N LYS A 372 -22.40 -2.12 6.27
CA LYS A 372 -22.87 -1.17 5.25
C LYS A 372 -22.16 -1.34 3.92
N GLY A 373 -20.90 -1.73 3.96
CA GLY A 373 -20.15 -1.96 2.73
C GLY A 373 -18.73 -2.45 2.92
N MET A 374 -18.08 -2.66 1.78
CA MET A 374 -16.67 -2.99 1.68
C MET A 374 -15.99 -2.05 0.68
N ILE A 375 -14.86 -1.48 1.10
CA ILE A 375 -13.98 -0.66 0.28
C ILE A 375 -12.88 -1.56 -0.27
N LEU A 376 -12.76 -1.62 -1.59
CA LEU A 376 -11.65 -2.26 -2.27
C LEU A 376 -10.56 -1.21 -2.43
N THR A 377 -9.59 -1.20 -1.53
CA THR A 377 -8.52 -0.20 -1.53
C THR A 377 -7.54 -0.45 -2.68
N GLY A 378 -7.10 0.65 -3.31
CA GLY A 378 -6.09 0.61 -4.35
C GLY A 378 -5.03 1.68 -4.14
N TRP A 379 -4.13 1.42 -3.20
CA TRP A 379 -3.04 2.34 -2.84
C TRP A 379 -2.06 2.53 -4.00
N SER A 380 -1.56 3.74 -4.18
CA SER A 380 -0.67 4.11 -5.28
C SER A 380 0.79 4.22 -4.82
N ARG A 381 1.03 4.39 -3.51
CA ARG A 381 2.35 4.33 -2.87
C ARG A 381 2.19 4.16 -1.35
N TYR A 382 3.23 3.68 -0.66
CA TYR A 382 3.17 3.40 0.79
C TYR A 382 3.35 4.64 1.66
N ASP A 383 4.07 5.65 1.17
CA ASP A 383 4.14 6.97 1.77
C ASP A 383 4.40 8.01 0.68
N HIS A 384 4.33 9.30 1.01
CA HIS A 384 4.45 10.39 0.03
C HIS A 384 5.86 10.58 -0.56
N MET A 385 6.87 9.90 -0.01
CA MET A 385 8.27 9.94 -0.42
C MET A 385 8.69 8.71 -1.20
N GLN A 386 7.84 7.68 -1.25
CA GLN A 386 8.07 6.45 -1.99
C GLN A 386 7.55 6.52 -3.43
N ALA A 387 8.11 5.66 -4.29
CA ALA A 387 7.73 5.55 -5.68
C ALA A 387 6.31 5.01 -5.86
N VAL A 388 5.67 5.36 -6.97
CA VAL A 388 4.40 4.74 -7.37
C VAL A 388 4.57 3.24 -7.62
N CYS A 389 3.62 2.47 -7.12
CA CYS A 389 3.45 1.06 -7.43
C CYS A 389 2.05 0.77 -7.99
N GLU A 390 1.94 -0.33 -8.73
CA GLU A 390 0.67 -0.94 -9.15
C GLU A 390 -0.36 0.11 -9.64
N ILE A 391 -0.07 0.80 -10.75
CA ILE A 391 -0.95 1.86 -11.24
C ILE A 391 -2.33 1.31 -11.66
N LEU A 392 -3.33 2.19 -11.72
CA LEU A 392 -4.73 1.78 -11.85
C LEU A 392 -5.02 0.91 -13.10
N PRO A 393 -4.58 1.25 -14.33
CA PRO A 393 -4.75 0.38 -15.50
C PRO A 393 -4.14 -1.02 -15.32
N ALA A 394 -2.97 -1.09 -14.66
CA ALA A 394 -2.29 -2.35 -14.37
C ALA A 394 -3.12 -3.28 -13.49
N SER A 395 -4.07 -2.69 -12.75
CA SER A 395 -4.78 -3.31 -11.65
C SER A 395 -6.25 -3.59 -11.94
N LEU A 396 -6.77 -3.19 -13.10
CA LEU A 396 -8.16 -3.45 -13.46
C LEU A 396 -8.53 -4.94 -13.50
N PRO A 397 -7.68 -5.87 -13.99
CA PRO A 397 -7.99 -7.30 -13.89
C PRO A 397 -8.15 -7.79 -12.44
N SER A 398 -7.27 -7.33 -11.54
CA SER A 398 -7.34 -7.63 -10.11
C SER A 398 -8.61 -7.03 -9.47
N MET A 399 -8.92 -5.78 -9.79
CA MET A 399 -10.14 -5.08 -9.35
C MET A 399 -11.41 -5.82 -9.78
N THR A 400 -11.51 -6.19 -11.07
CA THR A 400 -12.65 -6.92 -11.61
C THR A 400 -12.79 -8.28 -10.94
N LEU A 401 -11.70 -9.03 -10.77
CA LEU A 401 -11.71 -10.30 -10.05
C LEU A 401 -12.25 -10.13 -8.62
N CYS A 402 -11.70 -9.18 -7.88
CA CYS A 402 -12.09 -8.88 -6.51
C CYS A 402 -13.58 -8.51 -6.36
N LEU A 403 -14.11 -7.69 -7.28
CA LEU A 403 -15.54 -7.36 -7.33
C LEU A 403 -16.40 -8.58 -7.66
N GLN A 404 -15.98 -9.40 -8.62
CA GLN A 404 -16.69 -10.62 -9.00
C GLN A 404 -16.71 -11.66 -7.88
N THR A 405 -15.65 -11.76 -7.08
CA THR A 405 -15.63 -12.61 -5.87
C THR A 405 -16.70 -12.19 -4.87
N LEU A 406 -16.93 -10.89 -4.68
CA LEU A 406 -17.99 -10.40 -3.79
C LEU A 406 -19.39 -10.58 -4.35
N LEU A 407 -19.56 -10.40 -5.66
CA LEU A 407 -20.87 -10.54 -6.32
C LEU A 407 -21.31 -12.01 -6.38
N ASN A 408 -20.37 -12.90 -6.69
CA ASN A 408 -20.61 -14.33 -6.86
C ASN A 408 -20.13 -15.11 -5.63
N TYR A 409 -20.38 -14.59 -4.43
CA TYR A 409 -19.86 -15.13 -3.17
C TYR A 409 -20.33 -16.55 -2.84
N GLN A 410 -21.30 -17.11 -3.58
CA GLN A 410 -21.80 -18.47 -3.42
C GLN A 410 -21.27 -19.43 -4.49
N GLU A 411 -20.64 -18.90 -5.53
CA GLU A 411 -20.20 -19.66 -6.70
C GLU A 411 -18.79 -20.22 -6.50
N GLU A 412 -18.46 -21.23 -7.30
CA GLU A 412 -17.09 -21.74 -7.38
C GLU A 412 -16.15 -20.74 -8.04
N ASN A 413 -14.87 -20.75 -7.64
CA ASN A 413 -13.85 -19.86 -8.18
C ASN A 413 -13.76 -19.91 -9.72
N ALA A 414 -14.00 -21.07 -10.34
CA ALA A 414 -13.99 -21.20 -11.80
C ALA A 414 -14.99 -20.26 -12.48
N LEU A 415 -16.22 -20.17 -11.98
CA LEU A 415 -17.26 -19.28 -12.50
C LEU A 415 -16.91 -17.80 -12.27
N VAL A 416 -16.33 -17.48 -11.11
CA VAL A 416 -15.83 -16.13 -10.81
C VAL A 416 -14.77 -15.70 -11.84
N PHE A 417 -13.84 -16.59 -12.19
CA PHE A 417 -12.82 -16.33 -13.20
C PHE A 417 -13.39 -16.19 -14.61
N GLU A 418 -14.40 -16.99 -14.97
CA GLU A 418 -15.08 -16.89 -16.27
C GLU A 418 -15.81 -15.55 -16.45
N GLU A 419 -16.61 -15.12 -15.46
CA GLU A 419 -17.29 -13.82 -15.52
C GLU A 419 -16.27 -12.66 -15.51
N THR A 420 -15.16 -12.81 -14.79
CA THR A 420 -14.06 -11.83 -14.81
C THR A 420 -13.49 -11.67 -16.22
N LYS A 421 -13.16 -12.77 -16.92
CA LYS A 421 -12.64 -12.74 -18.31
C LYS A 421 -13.62 -12.12 -19.30
N LYS A 422 -14.90 -12.42 -19.14
CA LYS A 422 -15.98 -11.86 -19.96
C LYS A 422 -16.13 -10.35 -19.77
N ILE A 423 -16.04 -9.85 -18.54
CA ILE A 423 -16.09 -8.40 -18.26
C ILE A 423 -14.89 -7.67 -18.87
N LEU A 424 -13.71 -8.29 -18.77
CA LEU A 424 -12.44 -7.83 -19.34
C LEU A 424 -12.33 -8.03 -20.87
N ASN A 425 -13.33 -8.64 -21.51
CA ASN A 425 -13.36 -8.89 -22.96
C ASN A 425 -12.16 -9.70 -23.49
N CYS A 426 -11.77 -10.77 -22.78
CA CYS A 426 -10.58 -11.57 -23.12
C CYS A 426 -10.72 -12.52 -24.32
N ASP A 427 -11.93 -12.70 -24.84
CA ASP A 427 -12.21 -13.60 -25.98
C ASP A 427 -12.15 -12.89 -27.35
N TYR A 428 -11.78 -11.60 -27.38
CA TYR A 428 -11.77 -10.81 -28.61
C TYR A 428 -10.48 -11.04 -29.42
N SER A 429 -10.60 -11.74 -30.55
CA SER A 429 -9.49 -12.06 -31.47
C SER A 429 -9.08 -10.93 -32.42
N GLY A 430 -9.61 -9.72 -32.22
CA GLY A 430 -9.49 -8.59 -33.17
C GLY A 430 -8.29 -7.67 -33.00
N HIS A 431 -7.45 -7.86 -31.98
CA HIS A 431 -6.25 -7.03 -31.79
C HIS A 431 -5.00 -7.69 -32.37
N ASP A 432 -4.44 -7.05 -33.39
CA ASP A 432 -3.04 -7.19 -33.78
C ASP A 432 -2.21 -6.59 -32.63
N ALA A 433 -1.82 -7.43 -31.67
CA ALA A 433 -0.95 -7.03 -30.56
C ALA A 433 0.46 -6.79 -31.08
N GLY A 434 0.63 -5.73 -31.87
CA GLY A 434 1.92 -5.27 -32.34
C GLY A 434 2.72 -4.69 -31.18
N PHE A 435 3.39 -5.52 -30.36
CA PHE A 435 4.56 -5.07 -29.60
C PHE A 435 5.53 -6.19 -29.13
N LEU A 436 6.82 -5.98 -29.50
CA LEU A 436 8.16 -6.47 -29.08
C LEU A 436 8.45 -7.88 -28.55
N LEU A 437 7.51 -8.65 -28.01
CA LEU A 437 7.80 -9.98 -27.48
C LEU A 437 6.72 -10.96 -27.94
N ASP A 438 7.10 -11.83 -28.88
CA ASP A 438 6.31 -12.99 -29.28
C ASP A 438 5.97 -13.81 -28.02
N PRO A 439 4.69 -14.10 -27.71
CA PRO A 439 4.29 -14.92 -26.56
C PRO A 439 5.01 -16.28 -26.51
N THR A 440 5.43 -16.83 -27.66
CA THR A 440 6.20 -18.09 -27.73
C THR A 440 7.65 -17.93 -27.27
N SER A 441 8.18 -16.71 -27.25
CA SER A 441 9.50 -16.40 -26.71
C SER A 441 9.49 -16.27 -25.17
N VAL A 442 8.33 -15.99 -24.56
CA VAL A 442 8.15 -15.83 -23.11
C VAL A 442 8.21 -17.17 -22.35
N THR A 443 7.76 -18.26 -22.97
CA THR A 443 7.75 -19.60 -22.35
C THR A 443 9.14 -20.20 -22.13
N ASN A 444 10.16 -19.71 -22.86
CA ASN A 444 11.54 -20.19 -22.74
C ASN A 444 12.34 -19.54 -21.60
N PHE A 445 11.79 -18.55 -20.88
CA PHE A 445 12.55 -17.76 -19.90
C PHE A 445 12.20 -17.97 -18.42
N THR A 446 11.21 -18.79 -18.06
CA THR A 446 10.68 -18.75 -16.69
C THR A 446 10.46 -20.13 -16.05
N LYS A 447 11.31 -20.48 -15.08
CA LYS A 447 10.86 -21.26 -13.90
C LYS A 447 10.24 -20.29 -12.90
N LEU A 448 9.09 -19.70 -13.25
CA LEU A 448 8.24 -19.01 -12.28
C LEU A 448 7.34 -20.06 -11.64
N GLN A 449 7.46 -20.26 -10.33
CA GLN A 449 6.35 -20.79 -9.54
C GLN A 449 5.31 -19.66 -9.45
N VAL A 450 4.09 -19.96 -9.91
CA VAL A 450 2.92 -19.08 -10.12
C VAL A 450 2.78 -18.49 -11.54
N SER A 451 1.99 -19.24 -12.34
CA SER A 451 1.05 -18.85 -13.40
C SER A 451 1.42 -17.87 -14.53
N VAL A 452 2.49 -18.15 -15.27
CA VAL A 452 2.66 -17.58 -16.62
C VAL A 452 1.43 -17.85 -17.49
N GLN A 453 0.80 -19.03 -17.44
CA GLN A 453 -0.39 -19.35 -18.25
C GLN A 453 -1.63 -18.48 -17.94
N GLU A 454 -1.83 -18.05 -16.69
CA GLU A 454 -2.98 -17.20 -16.34
C GLU A 454 -2.72 -15.74 -16.69
N LEU A 455 -1.49 -15.25 -16.47
CA LEU A 455 -1.07 -13.90 -16.88
C LEU A 455 -1.02 -13.72 -18.40
N THR A 456 -0.62 -14.76 -19.15
CA THR A 456 -0.65 -14.73 -20.62
C THR A 456 -2.09 -14.73 -21.17
N SER A 457 -3.05 -15.29 -20.41
CA SER A 457 -4.46 -15.27 -20.82
C SER A 457 -5.08 -13.87 -20.80
N LEU A 458 -4.52 -12.96 -19.99
CA LEU A 458 -4.98 -11.57 -19.90
C LEU A 458 -4.40 -10.64 -20.97
N TYR A 459 -3.38 -11.08 -21.71
CA TYR A 459 -2.75 -10.28 -22.77
C TYR A 459 -3.71 -9.94 -23.93
N LYS A 460 -4.79 -10.72 -24.07
CA LYS A 460 -5.80 -10.59 -25.14
C LYS A 460 -7.10 -9.91 -24.68
N CYS A 461 -7.11 -9.33 -23.49
CA CYS A 461 -8.26 -8.62 -22.96
C CYS A 461 -8.34 -7.17 -23.47
N ASP A 462 -9.55 -6.65 -23.54
CA ASP A 462 -9.85 -5.29 -23.99
C ASP A 462 -10.69 -4.57 -22.92
N PHE A 463 -10.02 -3.70 -22.20
CA PHE A 463 -10.57 -2.90 -21.10
C PHE A 463 -9.89 -1.52 -21.08
N PRO A 464 -10.46 -0.51 -20.40
CA PRO A 464 -9.90 0.83 -20.37
C PRO A 464 -8.45 0.86 -19.85
N GLY A 465 -7.48 1.10 -20.73
CA GLY A 465 -6.05 1.08 -20.41
C GLY A 465 -5.33 -0.26 -20.62
N ALA A 466 -5.94 -1.22 -21.32
CA ALA A 466 -5.33 -2.53 -21.64
C ALA A 466 -3.99 -2.43 -22.37
N HIS A 467 -3.80 -1.43 -23.25
CA HIS A 467 -2.52 -1.19 -23.91
C HIS A 467 -1.40 -0.87 -22.91
N LEU A 468 -1.68 -0.01 -21.92
CA LEU A 468 -0.72 0.30 -20.87
C LEU A 468 -0.48 -0.90 -19.94
N TYR A 469 -1.52 -1.67 -19.61
CA TYR A 469 -1.37 -2.95 -18.89
C TYR A 469 -0.42 -3.89 -19.62
N ASN A 470 -0.59 -4.07 -20.94
CA ASN A 470 0.26 -4.93 -21.76
C ASN A 470 1.71 -4.43 -21.83
N TRP A 471 1.90 -3.11 -21.92
CA TRP A 471 3.24 -2.51 -21.85
C TRP A 471 3.91 -2.80 -20.49
N LEU A 472 3.21 -2.60 -19.38
CA LEU A 472 3.73 -2.86 -18.03
C LEU A 472 4.03 -4.34 -17.80
N LEU A 473 3.19 -5.24 -18.32
CA LEU A 473 3.43 -6.68 -18.26
C LEU A 473 4.68 -7.05 -19.06
N GLY A 474 4.85 -6.50 -20.26
CA GLY A 474 6.07 -6.66 -21.07
C GLY A 474 7.32 -6.17 -20.34
N LEU A 475 7.23 -5.03 -19.65
CA LEU A 475 8.33 -4.48 -18.85
C LEU A 475 8.69 -5.41 -17.68
N ARG A 476 7.69 -5.94 -16.97
CA ARG A 476 7.90 -6.93 -15.89
C ARG A 476 8.63 -8.18 -16.39
N ILE A 477 8.22 -8.70 -17.55
CA ILE A 477 8.88 -9.86 -18.20
C ILE A 477 10.33 -9.51 -18.56
N LEU A 478 10.58 -8.33 -19.13
CA LEU A 478 11.92 -7.88 -19.49
C LEU A 478 12.83 -7.76 -18.26
N ILE A 479 12.33 -7.13 -17.19
CA ILE A 479 13.05 -6.99 -15.90
C ILE A 479 13.40 -8.37 -15.35
N HIS A 480 12.42 -9.28 -15.24
CA HIS A 480 12.67 -10.62 -14.71
C HIS A 480 13.69 -11.40 -15.55
N GLY A 481 13.59 -11.31 -16.88
CA GLY A 481 14.54 -11.92 -17.80
C GLY A 481 15.96 -11.37 -17.60
N PHE A 482 16.08 -10.06 -17.44
CA PHE A 482 17.35 -9.40 -17.14
C PHE A 482 17.90 -9.85 -15.79
N GLU A 483 17.13 -9.75 -14.70
CA GLU A 483 17.57 -10.09 -13.34
C GLU A 483 18.04 -11.54 -13.23
N THR A 484 17.32 -12.47 -13.86
CA THR A 484 17.68 -13.88 -13.90
C THR A 484 19.03 -14.10 -14.59
N LYS A 485 19.24 -13.48 -15.76
CA LYS A 485 20.52 -13.59 -16.47
C LYS A 485 21.62 -12.86 -15.71
N HIS A 486 21.36 -11.63 -15.25
CA HIS A 486 22.29 -10.82 -14.50
C HIS A 486 22.80 -11.55 -13.25
N ALA A 487 21.94 -12.21 -12.48
CA ALA A 487 22.34 -13.01 -11.32
C ALA A 487 23.37 -14.10 -11.70
N ILE A 488 23.08 -14.90 -12.73
CA ILE A 488 23.98 -15.96 -13.21
C ILE A 488 25.34 -15.36 -13.64
N TYR A 489 25.32 -14.28 -14.40
CA TYR A 489 26.55 -13.63 -14.86
C TYR A 489 27.32 -12.96 -13.73
N SER A 490 26.64 -12.40 -12.74
CA SER A 490 27.25 -11.78 -11.57
C SER A 490 27.88 -12.81 -10.63
N GLU A 491 27.34 -14.02 -10.52
CA GLU A 491 27.99 -15.11 -9.78
C GLU A 491 29.27 -15.59 -10.48
N ILE A 492 29.22 -15.79 -11.79
CA ILE A 492 30.36 -16.33 -12.57
C ILE A 492 31.45 -15.26 -12.75
N LEU A 493 31.05 -14.03 -13.08
CA LEU A 493 31.92 -12.88 -13.32
C LEU A 493 31.96 -11.93 -12.11
N ASN A 494 31.94 -12.45 -10.89
CA ASN A 494 32.03 -11.63 -9.68
C ASN A 494 33.37 -10.90 -9.59
N SER A 495 33.42 -9.82 -8.78
CA SER A 495 34.62 -8.98 -8.67
C SER A 495 35.87 -9.73 -8.18
N TYR A 496 35.72 -10.79 -7.37
CA TYR A 496 36.84 -11.62 -6.96
C TYR A 496 37.44 -12.40 -8.14
N ASN A 497 36.59 -13.03 -8.95
CA ASN A 497 36.99 -13.78 -10.14
C ASN A 497 37.64 -12.85 -11.17
N LEU A 498 37.04 -11.69 -11.43
CA LEU A 498 37.59 -10.69 -12.37
C LEU A 498 38.97 -10.18 -11.92
N LYS A 499 39.12 -9.80 -10.65
CA LYS A 499 40.40 -9.29 -10.09
C LYS A 499 41.53 -10.32 -10.16
N ASN A 500 41.20 -11.59 -10.02
CA ASN A 500 42.17 -12.68 -10.00
C ASN A 500 42.28 -13.43 -11.33
N ASN A 501 41.68 -12.92 -12.40
CA ASN A 501 41.64 -13.55 -13.72
C ASN A 501 41.06 -14.99 -13.73
N PHE A 502 40.17 -15.30 -12.80
CA PHE A 502 39.50 -16.60 -12.66
C PHE A 502 38.08 -16.60 -13.24
N PHE A 503 37.96 -16.43 -14.55
CA PHE A 503 36.66 -16.40 -15.22
C PHE A 503 36.69 -17.14 -16.55
N ASN A 504 35.50 -17.55 -17.01
CA ASN A 504 35.34 -18.14 -18.33
C ASN A 504 35.31 -17.03 -19.39
N THR A 505 36.27 -17.03 -20.32
CA THR A 505 36.40 -15.99 -21.36
C THR A 505 35.24 -16.00 -22.36
N ILE A 506 34.63 -17.15 -22.62
CA ILE A 506 33.41 -17.26 -23.45
C ILE A 506 32.27 -16.54 -22.75
N LYS A 507 32.08 -16.77 -21.44
CA LYS A 507 31.05 -16.07 -20.67
C LYS A 507 31.30 -14.58 -20.53
N LEU A 508 32.55 -14.15 -20.43
CA LEU A 508 32.89 -12.72 -20.46
C LEU A 508 32.47 -12.07 -21.78
N LYS A 509 32.80 -12.69 -22.93
CA LYS A 509 32.40 -12.19 -24.25
C LYS A 509 30.89 -12.22 -24.45
N GLU A 510 30.22 -13.32 -24.08
CA GLU A 510 28.76 -13.45 -24.15
C GLU A 510 28.06 -12.34 -23.35
N ALA A 511 28.60 -11.98 -22.18
CA ALA A 511 28.10 -10.88 -21.37
C ALA A 511 28.25 -9.51 -22.06
N ILE A 512 29.47 -9.20 -22.53
CA ILE A 512 29.84 -7.90 -23.10
C ILE A 512 29.21 -7.67 -24.48
N ASP A 513 29.30 -8.66 -25.36
CA ASP A 513 29.00 -8.50 -26.79
C ASP A 513 27.51 -8.73 -27.11
N PHE A 514 26.81 -9.48 -26.25
CA PHE A 514 25.44 -9.90 -26.53
C PHE A 514 24.46 -9.61 -25.39
N MET A 515 24.66 -10.20 -24.21
CA MET A 515 23.63 -10.21 -23.17
C MET A 515 23.30 -8.80 -22.66
N TYR A 516 24.28 -8.05 -22.17
CA TYR A 516 24.05 -6.70 -21.65
C TYR A 516 23.60 -5.71 -22.75
N PRO A 517 24.24 -5.63 -23.93
CA PRO A 517 23.78 -4.74 -25.00
C PRO A 517 22.36 -5.05 -25.47
N MET A 518 21.99 -6.32 -25.61
CA MET A 518 20.63 -6.72 -26.00
C MET A 518 19.59 -6.21 -25.01
N PHE A 519 19.79 -6.44 -23.70
CA PHE A 519 18.87 -5.94 -22.68
C PHE A 519 18.82 -4.41 -22.64
N LYS A 520 19.97 -3.73 -22.78
CA LYS A 520 20.03 -2.26 -22.85
C LYS A 520 19.16 -1.72 -23.98
N THR A 521 19.31 -2.26 -25.19
CA THR A 521 18.49 -1.88 -26.35
C THR A 521 17.00 -2.11 -26.07
N LYS A 522 16.63 -3.26 -25.49
CA LYS A 522 15.24 -3.56 -25.15
C LYS A 522 14.66 -2.56 -24.13
N PHE A 523 15.40 -2.21 -23.07
CA PHE A 523 14.93 -1.20 -22.11
C PHE A 523 14.74 0.18 -22.76
N ILE A 524 15.64 0.58 -23.66
CA ILE A 524 15.52 1.86 -24.41
C ILE A 524 14.31 1.85 -25.36
N GLU A 525 14.06 0.72 -26.04
CA GLU A 525 12.85 0.54 -26.86
C GLU A 525 11.59 0.75 -26.00
N PHE A 526 11.52 0.15 -24.81
CA PHE A 526 10.39 0.30 -23.89
C PHE A 526 10.13 1.76 -23.48
N LEU A 527 11.18 2.56 -23.22
CA LEU A 527 11.04 4.00 -22.92
C LEU A 527 10.23 4.71 -24.01
N THR A 528 10.67 4.58 -25.26
CA THR A 528 10.09 5.31 -26.41
C THR A 528 8.60 5.04 -26.62
N LEU A 529 8.12 3.90 -26.12
CA LEU A 529 6.75 3.41 -26.35
C LEU A 529 5.82 3.72 -25.19
N GLY A 530 6.37 3.73 -23.97
CA GLY A 530 5.58 3.99 -22.77
C GLY A 530 4.94 5.37 -22.79
N GLU A 531 5.68 6.40 -23.21
CA GLU A 531 5.24 7.82 -23.16
C GLU A 531 3.85 8.00 -23.80
N LYS A 532 3.65 7.45 -25.00
CA LYS A 532 2.37 7.53 -25.72
C LYS A 532 1.21 6.83 -25.02
N GLU A 533 1.48 5.74 -24.30
CA GLU A 533 0.44 5.00 -23.59
C GLU A 533 0.09 5.68 -22.26
N PHE A 534 1.06 6.30 -21.59
CA PHE A 534 0.81 7.09 -20.39
C PHE A 534 0.06 8.39 -20.69
N ASP A 535 0.43 9.12 -21.73
CA ASP A 535 -0.15 10.44 -22.05
C ASP A 535 -1.67 10.41 -22.28
N LYS A 536 -2.20 9.27 -22.73
CA LYS A 536 -3.65 9.08 -22.90
C LYS A 536 -4.40 9.04 -21.57
N LEU A 537 -3.76 8.50 -20.52
CA LEU A 537 -4.41 8.09 -19.27
C LEU A 537 -4.01 8.96 -18.08
N PHE A 538 -2.78 9.48 -18.07
CA PHE A 538 -2.15 10.16 -16.95
C PHE A 538 -1.37 11.40 -17.40
N TYR A 539 -0.92 12.19 -16.43
CA TYR A 539 -0.01 13.33 -16.65
C TYR A 539 1.44 12.86 -16.81
N THR A 540 2.24 13.65 -17.53
CA THR A 540 3.60 13.29 -17.96
C THR A 540 4.53 12.96 -16.79
N ASP A 541 4.39 13.65 -15.65
CA ASP A 541 5.21 13.43 -14.45
C ASP A 541 5.17 11.97 -13.95
N LEU A 542 4.02 11.28 -14.11
CA LEU A 542 3.91 9.87 -13.73
C LEU A 542 4.76 8.99 -14.65
N TYR A 543 4.79 9.28 -15.95
CA TYR A 543 5.65 8.55 -16.88
C TYR A 543 7.14 8.80 -16.58
N GLU A 544 7.52 10.02 -16.23
CA GLU A 544 8.88 10.33 -15.78
C GLU A 544 9.26 9.52 -14.54
N GLU A 545 8.40 9.47 -13.52
CA GLU A 545 8.63 8.68 -12.31
C GLU A 545 8.76 7.17 -12.63
N ILE A 546 7.79 6.60 -13.35
CA ILE A 546 7.78 5.17 -13.69
C ILE A 546 8.99 4.80 -14.57
N SER A 547 9.33 5.63 -15.56
CA SER A 547 10.48 5.38 -16.43
C SER A 547 11.79 5.46 -15.67
N ALA A 548 11.96 6.41 -14.75
CA ALA A 548 13.14 6.52 -13.91
C ALA A 548 13.31 5.29 -12.99
N VAL A 549 12.24 4.91 -12.29
CA VAL A 549 12.26 3.84 -11.27
C VAL A 549 12.42 2.46 -11.91
N TYR A 550 11.68 2.17 -12.99
CA TYR A 550 11.55 0.81 -13.52
C TYR A 550 12.32 0.57 -14.81
N VAL A 551 12.82 1.60 -15.49
CA VAL A 551 13.54 1.43 -16.78
C VAL A 551 14.95 2.01 -16.73
N GLN A 552 15.09 3.31 -16.45
CA GLN A 552 16.40 3.99 -16.46
C GLN A 552 17.36 3.38 -15.44
N ARG A 553 16.87 2.99 -14.26
CA ARG A 553 17.65 2.25 -13.27
C ARG A 553 18.37 1.03 -13.86
N TYR A 554 17.68 0.23 -14.68
CA TYR A 554 18.27 -0.96 -15.30
C TYR A 554 19.23 -0.59 -16.42
N VAL A 555 18.94 0.46 -17.19
CA VAL A 555 19.89 0.97 -18.20
C VAL A 555 21.21 1.39 -17.54
N SER A 556 21.16 2.16 -16.46
CA SER A 556 22.35 2.58 -15.71
C SER A 556 23.10 1.39 -15.11
N LEU A 557 22.40 0.42 -14.51
CA LEU A 557 23.01 -0.80 -13.98
C LEU A 557 23.74 -1.59 -15.07
N ILE A 558 23.14 -1.69 -16.26
CA ILE A 558 23.76 -2.37 -17.41
C ILE A 558 25.02 -1.63 -17.87
N GLU A 559 24.96 -0.30 -17.97
CA GLU A 559 26.10 0.53 -18.39
C GLU A 559 27.28 0.45 -17.42
N GLU A 560 27.01 0.51 -16.12
CA GLU A 560 28.02 0.35 -15.07
C GLU A 560 28.68 -1.02 -15.19
N ARG A 561 27.87 -2.07 -15.32
CA ARG A 561 28.37 -3.44 -15.42
C ARG A 561 29.17 -3.70 -16.69
N LEU A 562 28.73 -3.17 -17.84
CA LEU A 562 29.50 -3.20 -19.08
C LEU A 562 30.84 -2.49 -18.94
N THR A 563 30.87 -1.34 -18.26
CA THR A 563 32.08 -0.57 -18.02
C THR A 563 33.09 -1.35 -17.17
N GLU A 564 32.63 -2.08 -16.14
CA GLU A 564 33.48 -2.96 -15.33
C GLU A 564 34.03 -4.12 -16.17
N LEU A 565 33.17 -4.83 -16.90
CA LEU A 565 33.56 -6.00 -17.68
C LEU A 565 34.53 -5.65 -18.81
N ASN A 566 34.33 -4.53 -19.50
CA ASN A 566 35.21 -4.06 -20.57
C ASN A 566 36.64 -3.69 -20.11
N LYS A 567 36.82 -3.37 -18.82
CA LYS A 567 38.17 -3.14 -18.24
C LYS A 567 38.94 -4.44 -17.99
N THR A 568 38.27 -5.58 -18.04
CA THR A 568 38.87 -6.88 -17.74
C THR A 568 39.79 -7.31 -18.88
N LYS A 569 41.08 -7.48 -18.58
CA LYS A 569 42.06 -7.98 -19.56
C LYS A 569 41.98 -9.50 -19.65
N ILE A 570 41.90 -10.04 -20.86
CA ILE A 570 41.98 -11.48 -21.09
C ILE A 570 43.45 -11.90 -20.95
N PRO A 571 43.82 -12.76 -19.98
CA PRO A 571 45.19 -13.21 -19.82
C PRO A 571 45.59 -14.20 -20.93
N GLU A 572 46.87 -14.21 -21.32
CA GLU A 572 47.41 -15.17 -22.30
C GLU A 572 47.38 -16.63 -21.79
N SER A 573 47.46 -16.81 -20.47
CA SER A 573 47.38 -18.12 -19.81
C SER A 573 46.37 -18.09 -18.66
N ALA A 574 45.55 -19.14 -18.54
CA ALA A 574 44.59 -19.26 -17.44
C ALA A 574 45.33 -19.47 -16.09
N PRO A 575 45.02 -18.70 -15.04
CA PRO A 575 45.63 -18.89 -13.73
C PRO A 575 45.19 -20.21 -13.09
N ILE A 576 46.12 -20.86 -12.36
CA ILE A 576 45.87 -22.11 -11.62
C ILE A 576 45.35 -21.77 -10.21
N ARG A 577 44.27 -22.43 -9.78
CA ARG A 577 43.83 -22.39 -8.37
C ARG A 577 44.65 -23.39 -7.53
N PRO A 578 45.08 -23.07 -6.29
CA PRO A 578 44.86 -21.85 -5.51
C PRO A 578 46.03 -20.85 -5.55
N LEU A 579 45.71 -19.55 -5.36
CA LEU A 579 46.68 -18.47 -5.20
C LEU A 579 47.48 -18.62 -3.89
N ASN A 580 48.77 -18.28 -3.90
CA ASN A 580 49.61 -18.28 -2.71
C ASN A 580 49.06 -17.30 -1.64
N LYS A 581 48.80 -17.83 -0.44
CA LYS A 581 48.49 -17.19 0.86
C LYS A 581 47.95 -15.75 0.82
N ILE A 582 46.62 -15.62 0.86
CA ILE A 582 45.94 -14.39 1.26
C ILE A 582 46.22 -14.15 2.75
N ASN A 583 46.82 -13.00 3.09
CA ASN A 583 46.96 -12.57 4.47
C ASN A 583 45.55 -12.29 5.05
N LYS A 584 45.16 -12.98 6.12
CA LYS A 584 43.80 -12.89 6.70
C LYS A 584 43.36 -11.46 7.09
N LEU A 585 44.31 -10.54 7.28
CA LEU A 585 44.07 -9.12 7.59
C LEU A 585 43.51 -8.31 6.42
N ASP A 586 43.83 -8.67 5.16
CA ASP A 586 43.41 -7.89 3.98
C ASP A 586 41.94 -8.13 3.59
N VAL A 587 41.39 -9.30 3.91
CA VAL A 587 40.00 -9.65 3.56
C VAL A 587 39.00 -8.88 4.42
N ALA A 588 39.33 -8.67 5.70
CA ALA A 588 38.47 -7.92 6.62
C ALA A 588 38.43 -6.41 6.31
N GLN A 589 39.53 -5.84 5.79
CA GLN A 589 39.60 -4.43 5.38
C GLN A 589 38.99 -4.14 4.01
N SER A 590 38.75 -5.16 3.17
CA SER A 590 38.09 -4.96 1.88
C SER A 590 36.56 -5.04 1.94
N VAL A 591 36.00 -5.44 3.09
CA VAL A 591 34.55 -5.61 3.32
C VAL A 591 33.97 -4.48 4.20
N LEU A 592 34.82 -3.80 4.97
CA LEU A 592 34.50 -2.57 5.72
C LEU A 592 34.83 -1.34 4.87
#